data_AF-A0A327VTS6-F1
#
_entry.id   AF-A0A327VTS6-F1
#
_cell.length_a   1.000
_cell.length_b   1.000
_cell.length_c   1.000
_cell.angle_alpha   90.00
_cell.angle_beta   90.00
_cell.angle_gamma   90.00
#
_symmetry.space_group_name_H-M   'P 1'
#
loop_
_entity.id
_entity.type
_entity.pdbx_description
1 polymer ?
#
loop_
_entity_poly.entity_id
_entity_poly.type
_entity_poly.pdbx_seq_one_letter_code
_entity_poly.pdbx_strand_id
1 'polypeptide(L)'
;MHLYRHVIRSGRYNIITNFGVLPALPADSRLPKNFKQYIILFLFSFLAMASNAQQLSSRDRKMLTAELEKAFDLDQQVRKEFNKCITDHGGANPCTELRQQLERQDSINQQVVFPILDKYGWIPVRLISKKANSAFFYVIQHAQVEPQIKYAHLVDTAFKRKEISPVEYAYFVDRLRSKQGKAQLYGTQTVTDNLGNTYPYPIENWTVADSLRKLIGAEPLDEYLPSSGLRYHQLPKLDFSKYCLLIGHIWSQKNQPVDSVKVAIGTEQIGLTDANGFFMIAIEKNKVVGAKLTLEKTGFKNAYYPIKGEMDFYDIYAMLR
;
A
#
# COMPACT_ATOMS: atom_id res chain seq x y z
N MET A 1 -8.22 23.59 10.06
CA MET A 1 -6.97 23.99 10.75
C MET A 1 -6.31 22.72 11.27
N HIS A 2 -5.11 22.39 10.78
CA HIS A 2 -4.27 21.21 11.10
C HIS A 2 -4.84 19.82 10.78
N LEU A 3 -4.56 19.26 9.58
CA LEU A 3 -4.60 17.81 9.31
C LEU A 3 -3.95 17.45 7.96
N TYR A 4 -2.71 17.89 7.73
CA TYR A 4 -1.81 17.30 6.73
C TYR A 4 -0.37 17.48 7.21
N ARG A 5 0.05 16.61 8.13
CA ARG A 5 1.46 16.39 8.44
C ARG A 5 1.69 14.88 8.45
N HIS A 6 1.77 14.30 7.25
CA HIS A 6 2.43 13.00 7.08
C HIS A 6 3.93 13.25 7.27
N VAL A 7 4.41 13.03 8.48
CA VAL A 7 5.83 13.05 8.82
C VAL A 7 6.39 11.69 8.40
N ILE A 8 6.94 11.62 7.19
CA ILE A 8 7.80 10.51 6.78
C ILE A 8 9.09 10.63 7.60
N ARG A 9 9.17 9.88 8.70
CA ARG A 9 10.43 9.65 9.42
C ARG A 9 11.10 8.43 8.77
N SER A 10 12.02 8.70 7.87
CA SER A 10 12.89 7.71 7.26
C SER A 10 13.82 7.09 8.31
N GLY A 11 13.52 5.88 8.77
CA GLY A 11 14.48 4.98 9.42
C GLY A 11 14.97 3.95 8.41
N ARG A 12 16.28 3.76 8.29
CA ARG A 12 16.92 2.77 7.42
C ARG A 12 16.42 1.37 7.78
N TYR A 13 15.68 0.73 6.89
CA TYR A 13 15.40 -0.71 6.96
C TYR A 13 15.84 -1.36 5.66
N ASN A 14 16.70 -2.38 5.79
CA ASN A 14 17.19 -3.16 4.67
C ASN A 14 16.05 -3.82 3.91
N ILE A 15 16.12 -3.72 2.59
CA ILE A 15 15.07 -4.02 1.63
C ILE A 15 14.87 -5.55 1.54
N ILE A 16 13.65 -6.03 1.82
CA ILE A 16 13.23 -7.38 1.39
C ILE A 16 12.78 -7.23 -0.07
N THR A 17 13.59 -7.69 -1.02
CA THR A 17 13.39 -7.49 -2.46
C THR A 17 12.57 -8.59 -3.17
N ASN A 18 12.14 -9.65 -2.49
CA ASN A 18 11.53 -10.82 -3.15
C ASN A 18 10.04 -11.03 -2.82
N PHE A 19 9.20 -10.01 -2.99
CA PHE A 19 7.75 -10.20 -3.09
C PHE A 19 7.30 -9.74 -4.48
N GLY A 20 6.93 -10.68 -5.37
CA GLY A 20 6.37 -10.28 -6.66
C GLY A 20 6.27 -11.33 -7.76
N VAL A 21 7.01 -12.43 -7.71
CA VAL A 21 6.89 -13.49 -8.72
C VAL A 21 7.06 -14.84 -8.02
N LEU A 22 6.10 -15.76 -8.22
CA LEU A 22 6.33 -17.17 -7.88
C LEU A 22 7.61 -17.59 -8.61
N PRO A 23 8.69 -18.02 -7.93
CA PRO A 23 9.85 -18.50 -8.65
C PRO A 23 9.42 -19.72 -9.46
N ALA A 24 9.46 -19.62 -10.79
CA ALA A 24 9.65 -20.79 -11.61
C ALA A 24 11.01 -21.37 -11.17
N LEU A 25 11.00 -22.56 -10.57
CA LEU A 25 12.23 -23.27 -10.25
C LEU A 25 13.01 -23.45 -11.58
N PRO A 26 14.24 -22.95 -11.70
CA PRO A 26 15.07 -23.34 -12.82
C PRO A 26 15.34 -24.83 -12.68
N ALA A 27 14.89 -25.61 -13.66
CA ALA A 27 15.45 -26.92 -13.90
C ALA A 27 16.94 -26.72 -14.16
N ASP A 28 17.77 -27.27 -13.28
CA ASP A 28 19.23 -27.29 -13.38
C ASP A 28 19.96 -26.02 -12.86
N SER A 29 20.15 -25.96 -11.54
CA SER A 29 21.27 -25.22 -10.96
C SER A 29 21.91 -26.04 -9.84
N ARG A 30 23.19 -26.37 -10.00
CA ARG A 30 23.95 -27.15 -9.01
C ARG A 30 24.16 -26.28 -7.76
N LEU A 31 23.61 -26.73 -6.64
CA LEU A 31 23.72 -26.06 -5.35
C LEU A 31 25.18 -26.04 -4.84
N PRO A 32 25.66 -24.93 -4.26
CA PRO A 32 27.02 -24.82 -3.75
C PRO A 32 27.28 -25.77 -2.58
N LYS A 33 28.52 -26.26 -2.44
CA LYS A 33 28.93 -27.33 -1.50
C LYS A 33 28.61 -27.08 -0.01
N ASN A 34 28.31 -25.83 0.38
CA ASN A 34 27.95 -25.46 1.76
C ASN A 34 26.44 -25.29 1.99
N PHE A 35 25.58 -25.63 1.01
CA PHE A 35 24.12 -25.48 1.10
C PHE A 35 23.47 -26.33 2.21
N LYS A 36 24.08 -27.47 2.57
CA LYS A 36 23.59 -28.34 3.67
C LYS A 36 23.66 -27.67 5.06
N GLN A 37 24.64 -26.80 5.31
CA GLN A 37 24.78 -26.11 6.61
C GLN A 37 23.75 -24.99 6.79
N TYR A 38 23.40 -24.28 5.69
CA TYR A 38 22.33 -23.29 5.71
C TYR A 38 20.93 -23.92 5.82
N ILE A 39 20.72 -25.10 5.22
CA ILE A 39 19.48 -25.86 5.38
C ILE A 39 19.25 -26.24 6.87
N ILE A 40 20.29 -26.64 7.60
CA ILE A 40 20.16 -27.06 9.00
C ILE A 40 19.84 -25.87 9.93
N LEU A 41 20.49 -24.71 9.72
CA LEU A 41 20.20 -23.49 10.48
C LEU A 41 18.83 -22.86 10.15
N PHE A 42 18.39 -22.96 8.89
CA PHE A 42 17.05 -22.52 8.48
C PHE A 42 15.96 -23.51 8.94
N LEU A 43 16.24 -24.82 8.99
CA LEU A 43 15.32 -25.82 9.54
C LEU A 43 15.10 -25.67 11.05
N PHE A 44 16.12 -25.26 11.82
CA PHE A 44 15.97 -25.06 13.27
C PHE A 44 15.16 -23.80 13.63
N SER A 45 15.23 -22.72 12.85
CA SER A 45 14.36 -21.55 13.06
C SER A 45 12.93 -21.76 12.52
N PHE A 46 12.76 -22.57 11.46
CA PHE A 46 11.44 -22.93 10.93
C PHE A 46 10.68 -23.92 11.84
N LEU A 47 11.40 -24.79 12.58
CA LEU A 47 10.77 -25.73 13.53
C LEU A 47 10.16 -25.04 14.75
N ALA A 48 10.74 -23.92 15.21
CA ALA A 48 10.31 -23.24 16.44
C ALA A 48 8.98 -22.45 16.29
N MET A 49 8.63 -22.00 15.08
CA MET A 49 7.33 -21.35 14.84
C MET A 49 6.20 -22.33 14.51
N ALA A 50 6.53 -23.50 13.94
CA ALA A 50 5.53 -24.54 13.67
C ALA A 50 4.99 -25.18 14.97
N SER A 51 5.79 -25.21 16.04
CA SER A 51 5.44 -25.88 17.29
C SER A 51 4.38 -25.18 18.15
N ASN A 52 4.31 -23.84 18.14
CA ASN A 52 3.42 -23.11 19.06
C ASN A 52 1.93 -23.20 18.69
N ALA A 53 1.60 -23.26 17.39
CA ALA A 53 0.21 -23.42 16.95
C ALA A 53 -0.36 -24.83 17.24
N GLN A 54 0.51 -25.85 17.35
CA GLN A 54 0.13 -27.22 17.68
C GLN A 54 -0.16 -27.44 19.18
N GLN A 55 0.19 -26.48 20.04
CA GLN A 55 -0.07 -26.52 21.49
C GLN A 55 -1.32 -25.74 21.93
N LEU A 56 -2.10 -25.15 21.00
CA LEU A 56 -3.31 -24.40 21.34
C LEU A 56 -4.40 -25.34 21.91
N SER A 57 -4.76 -25.14 23.17
CA SER A 57 -5.85 -25.90 23.80
C SER A 57 -7.19 -25.65 23.09
N SER A 58 -8.15 -26.56 23.23
CA SER A 58 -9.50 -26.34 22.68
C SER A 58 -10.16 -25.06 23.23
N ARG A 59 -9.91 -24.75 24.50
CA ARG A 59 -10.38 -23.52 25.15
C ARG A 59 -9.74 -22.28 24.52
N ASP A 60 -8.43 -22.27 24.34
CA ASP A 60 -7.72 -21.13 23.74
C ASP A 60 -8.15 -20.89 22.30
N ARG A 61 -8.31 -21.95 21.50
CA ARG A 61 -8.84 -21.84 20.13
C ARG A 61 -10.20 -21.18 20.09
N LYS A 62 -11.10 -21.56 21.00
CA LYS A 62 -12.44 -20.97 21.08
C LYS A 62 -12.38 -19.49 21.46
N MET A 63 -11.55 -19.13 22.43
CA MET A 63 -11.38 -17.73 22.87
C MET A 63 -10.77 -16.87 21.76
N LEU A 64 -9.66 -17.31 21.15
CA LEU A 64 -9.01 -16.60 20.04
C LEU A 64 -9.94 -16.48 18.83
N THR A 65 -10.70 -17.52 18.50
CA THR A 65 -11.68 -17.45 17.41
C THR A 65 -12.70 -16.34 17.66
N ALA A 66 -13.30 -16.31 18.85
CA ALA A 66 -14.30 -15.27 19.18
C ALA A 66 -13.72 -13.85 19.17
N GLU A 67 -12.49 -13.68 19.67
CA GLU A 67 -11.81 -12.39 19.70
C GLU A 67 -11.46 -11.88 18.29
N LEU A 68 -10.94 -12.76 17.42
CA LEU A 68 -10.62 -12.45 16.03
C LEU A 68 -11.87 -12.20 15.17
N GLU A 69 -12.94 -12.97 15.37
CA GLU A 69 -14.22 -12.74 14.69
C GLU A 69 -14.80 -11.37 15.07
N LYS A 70 -14.73 -11.00 16.35
CA LYS A 70 -15.14 -9.67 16.80
C LYS A 70 -14.30 -8.57 16.17
N ALA A 71 -12.97 -8.74 16.11
CA ALA A 71 -12.10 -7.78 15.45
C ALA A 71 -12.46 -7.63 13.97
N PHE A 72 -12.72 -8.72 13.26
CA PHE A 72 -13.18 -8.72 11.87
C PHE A 72 -14.54 -8.02 11.71
N ASP A 73 -15.51 -8.33 12.55
CA ASP A 73 -16.86 -7.76 12.42
C ASP A 73 -16.83 -6.23 12.64
N LEU A 74 -16.06 -5.76 13.64
CA LEU A 74 -15.86 -4.32 13.89
C LEU A 74 -15.06 -3.66 12.76
N ASP A 75 -14.04 -4.34 12.23
CA ASP A 75 -13.25 -3.92 11.07
C ASP A 75 -14.13 -3.73 9.83
N GLN A 76 -15.06 -4.63 9.55
CA GLN A 76 -15.90 -4.53 8.35
C GLN A 76 -17.09 -3.58 8.55
N GLN A 77 -17.66 -3.50 9.75
CA GLN A 77 -18.79 -2.62 10.03
C GLN A 77 -18.46 -1.15 9.79
N VAL A 78 -17.41 -0.62 10.42
CA VAL A 78 -17.05 0.80 10.31
C VAL A 78 -16.66 1.18 8.88
N ARG A 79 -16.06 0.25 8.13
CA ARG A 79 -15.71 0.44 6.71
C ARG A 79 -16.96 0.50 5.85
N LYS A 80 -17.96 -0.35 6.10
CA LYS A 80 -19.23 -0.32 5.38
C LYS A 80 -19.93 1.03 5.58
N GLU A 81 -19.96 1.53 6.81
CA GLU A 81 -20.55 2.84 7.14
C GLU A 81 -19.77 3.99 6.48
N PHE A 82 -18.45 3.96 6.57
CA PHE A 82 -17.59 4.96 5.93
C PHE A 82 -17.73 4.95 4.40
N ASN A 83 -17.66 3.79 3.76
CA ASN A 83 -17.79 3.65 2.30
C ASN A 83 -19.17 4.13 1.83
N LYS A 84 -20.24 3.80 2.56
CA LYS A 84 -21.57 4.31 2.27
C LYS A 84 -21.60 5.85 2.33
N CYS A 85 -20.98 6.44 3.35
CA CYS A 85 -20.91 7.89 3.46
C CYS A 85 -20.16 8.52 2.28
N ILE A 86 -19.02 7.94 1.87
CA ILE A 86 -18.26 8.41 0.70
C ILE A 86 -19.14 8.37 -0.56
N THR A 87 -19.86 7.27 -0.79
CA THR A 87 -20.78 7.14 -1.92
C THR A 87 -21.90 8.19 -1.89
N ASP A 88 -22.48 8.44 -0.71
CA ASP A 88 -23.65 9.33 -0.58
C ASP A 88 -23.28 10.83 -0.55
N HIS A 89 -22.08 11.18 -0.07
CA HIS A 89 -21.72 12.55 0.30
C HIS A 89 -20.36 13.03 -0.25
N GLY A 90 -19.63 12.22 -1.01
CA GLY A 90 -18.38 12.64 -1.64
C GLY A 90 -17.24 12.99 -0.67
N GLY A 91 -17.33 12.55 0.60
CA GLY A 91 -16.25 12.70 1.58
C GLY A 91 -16.23 13.99 2.41
N ALA A 92 -17.25 14.85 2.31
CA ALA A 92 -17.47 15.96 3.24
C ALA A 92 -18.01 15.48 4.60
N ASN A 93 -18.28 16.38 5.55
CA ASN A 93 -19.05 16.03 6.76
C ASN A 93 -20.41 15.45 6.34
N PRO A 94 -20.84 14.28 6.86
CA PRO A 94 -20.40 13.60 8.09
C PRO A 94 -19.26 12.57 7.96
N CYS A 95 -18.68 12.37 6.78
CA CYS A 95 -17.70 11.29 6.56
C CYS A 95 -16.37 11.49 7.29
N THR A 96 -16.04 12.73 7.69
CA THR A 96 -14.86 13.03 8.52
C THR A 96 -14.92 12.33 9.88
N GLU A 97 -16.09 12.31 10.53
CA GLU A 97 -16.26 11.65 11.83
C GLU A 97 -16.14 10.13 11.69
N LEU A 98 -16.77 9.56 10.66
CA LEU A 98 -16.64 8.13 10.34
C LEU A 98 -15.19 7.74 10.02
N ARG A 99 -14.41 8.63 9.39
CA ARG A 99 -12.98 8.40 9.14
C ARG A 99 -12.19 8.30 10.46
N GLN A 100 -12.46 9.20 11.41
CA GLN A 100 -11.82 9.14 12.72
C GLN A 100 -12.21 7.88 13.49
N GLN A 101 -13.47 7.46 13.39
CA GLN A 101 -13.93 6.19 13.97
C GLN A 101 -13.25 4.99 13.33
N LEU A 102 -13.08 4.99 12.00
CA LEU A 102 -12.35 3.98 11.25
C LEU A 102 -10.89 3.88 11.73
N GLU A 103 -10.17 5.00 11.79
CA GLU A 103 -8.78 5.04 12.27
C GLU A 103 -8.65 4.57 13.72
N ARG A 104 -9.61 4.95 14.58
CA ARG A 104 -9.66 4.48 15.96
C ARG A 104 -9.90 2.97 16.04
N GLN A 105 -10.83 2.45 15.24
CA GLN A 105 -11.14 1.03 15.22
C GLN A 105 -9.96 0.21 14.67
N ASP A 106 -9.26 0.72 13.67
CA ASP A 106 -8.02 0.11 13.15
C ASP A 106 -6.98 -0.03 14.26
N SER A 107 -6.76 1.02 15.06
CA SER A 107 -5.83 1.00 16.19
C SER A 107 -6.22 -0.03 17.26
N ILE A 108 -7.52 -0.11 17.60
CA ILE A 108 -8.04 -1.11 18.56
C ILE A 108 -7.82 -2.53 18.03
N ASN A 109 -8.17 -2.78 16.76
CA ASN A 109 -7.99 -4.08 16.14
C ASN A 109 -6.52 -4.49 16.08
N GLN A 110 -5.61 -3.55 15.80
CA GLN A 110 -4.16 -3.82 15.82
C GLN A 110 -3.69 -4.24 17.22
N GLN A 111 -4.17 -3.59 18.29
CA GLN A 111 -3.82 -3.96 19.68
C GLN A 111 -4.30 -5.37 20.06
N VAL A 112 -5.36 -5.86 19.43
CA VAL A 112 -5.87 -7.23 19.65
C VAL A 112 -5.11 -8.24 18.78
N VAL A 113 -4.99 -7.98 17.49
CA VAL A 113 -4.53 -8.97 16.50
C VAL A 113 -3.01 -9.11 16.48
N PHE A 114 -2.26 -8.03 16.67
CA PHE A 114 -0.79 -8.06 16.59
C PHE A 114 -0.14 -8.92 17.69
N PRO A 115 -0.56 -8.86 18.96
CA PRO A 115 -0.04 -9.79 19.97
C PRO A 115 -0.31 -11.26 19.65
N ILE A 116 -1.44 -11.57 19.02
CA ILE A 116 -1.78 -12.94 18.59
C ILE A 116 -0.83 -13.39 17.47
N LEU A 117 -0.60 -12.54 16.47
CA LEU A 117 0.36 -12.80 15.39
C LEU A 117 1.80 -12.93 15.92
N ASP A 118 2.20 -12.08 16.85
CA ASP A 118 3.53 -12.12 17.47
C ASP A 118 3.76 -13.42 18.26
N LYS A 119 2.72 -13.91 18.96
CA LYS A 119 2.84 -15.10 19.81
C LYS A 119 2.71 -16.41 19.04
N TYR A 120 1.77 -16.48 18.10
CA TYR A 120 1.36 -17.73 17.45
C TYR A 120 1.64 -17.78 15.95
N GLY A 121 2.07 -16.67 15.35
CA GLY A 121 2.10 -16.52 13.89
C GLY A 121 0.70 -16.56 13.28
N TRP A 122 0.63 -16.98 12.02
CA TRP A 122 -0.66 -17.14 11.33
C TRP A 122 -1.34 -18.45 11.72
N ILE A 123 -2.41 -18.37 12.52
CA ILE A 123 -3.17 -19.54 12.95
C ILE A 123 -4.08 -20.02 11.79
N PRO A 124 -3.96 -21.27 11.32
CA PRO A 124 -4.67 -21.75 10.13
C PRO A 124 -6.18 -21.98 10.39
N VAL A 125 -7.00 -21.94 9.32
CA VAL A 125 -8.47 -22.15 9.37
C VAL A 125 -8.91 -23.53 9.87
N ARG A 126 -7.99 -24.49 10.01
CA ARG A 126 -8.29 -25.78 10.66
C ARG A 126 -8.33 -25.68 12.19
N LEU A 127 -7.80 -24.60 12.77
CA LEU A 127 -7.75 -24.37 14.22
C LEU A 127 -8.68 -23.24 14.68
N ILE A 128 -8.99 -22.29 13.80
CA ILE A 128 -9.90 -21.16 14.03
C ILE A 128 -10.87 -21.03 12.86
N SER A 129 -11.95 -20.27 12.99
CA SER A 129 -12.88 -20.07 11.87
C SER A 129 -12.25 -19.31 10.69
N LYS A 130 -12.86 -19.43 9.51
CA LYS A 130 -12.47 -18.64 8.32
C LYS A 130 -12.54 -17.13 8.59
N LYS A 131 -13.61 -16.68 9.26
CA LYS A 131 -13.79 -15.27 9.64
C LYS A 131 -12.67 -14.78 10.56
N ALA A 132 -12.32 -15.57 11.58
CA ALA A 132 -11.21 -15.26 12.46
C ALA A 132 -9.88 -15.16 11.70
N ASN A 133 -9.62 -16.07 10.75
CA ASN A 133 -8.43 -16.04 9.91
C ASN A 133 -8.37 -14.79 9.01
N SER A 134 -9.50 -14.39 8.42
CA SER A 134 -9.61 -13.15 7.63
C SER A 134 -9.27 -11.89 8.46
N ALA A 135 -9.51 -11.89 9.78
CA ALA A 135 -9.13 -10.79 10.66
C ALA A 135 -7.63 -10.48 10.57
N PHE A 136 -6.77 -11.51 10.50
CA PHE A 136 -5.33 -11.32 10.34
C PHE A 136 -5.00 -10.53 9.07
N PHE A 137 -5.57 -10.95 7.95
CA PHE A 137 -5.33 -10.31 6.66
C PHE A 137 -5.77 -8.85 6.67
N TYR A 138 -7.02 -8.56 7.00
CA TYR A 138 -7.55 -7.20 6.91
C TYR A 138 -6.89 -6.25 7.91
N VAL A 139 -6.60 -6.68 9.14
CA VAL A 139 -5.93 -5.81 10.11
C VAL A 139 -4.50 -5.48 9.68
N ILE A 140 -3.74 -6.43 9.12
CA ILE A 140 -2.43 -6.14 8.52
C ILE A 140 -2.58 -5.22 7.30
N GLN A 141 -3.52 -5.54 6.42
CA GLN A 141 -3.75 -4.83 5.16
C GLN A 141 -4.14 -3.37 5.34
N HIS A 142 -4.78 -3.02 6.47
CA HIS A 142 -5.15 -1.65 6.81
C HIS A 142 -4.13 -0.93 7.70
N ALA A 143 -3.18 -1.66 8.30
CA ALA A 143 -2.16 -1.06 9.15
C ALA A 143 -1.19 -0.13 8.40
N GLN A 144 -0.43 0.68 9.13
CA GLN A 144 0.65 1.50 8.57
C GLN A 144 1.78 0.64 7.97
N VAL A 145 2.72 1.28 7.27
CA VAL A 145 3.76 0.57 6.51
C VAL A 145 4.65 -0.31 7.40
N GLU A 146 4.96 0.12 8.63
CA GLU A 146 5.85 -0.60 9.52
C GLU A 146 5.27 -1.95 9.97
N PRO A 147 4.01 -2.04 10.46
CA PRO A 147 3.37 -3.33 10.70
C PRO A 147 3.24 -4.20 9.45
N GLN A 148 2.94 -3.61 8.27
CA GLN A 148 2.88 -4.37 7.02
C GLN A 148 4.22 -5.03 6.70
N ILE A 149 5.32 -4.30 6.84
CA ILE A 149 6.68 -4.85 6.67
C ILE A 149 6.94 -5.97 7.69
N LYS A 150 6.62 -5.72 8.97
CA LYS A 150 6.83 -6.69 10.06
C LYS A 150 6.15 -8.03 9.75
N TYR A 151 4.90 -8.01 9.30
CA TYR A 151 4.10 -9.21 9.09
C TYR A 151 4.08 -9.72 7.64
N ALA A 152 4.79 -9.10 6.70
CA ALA A 152 4.81 -9.51 5.30
C ALA A 152 5.15 -11.00 5.09
N HIS A 153 6.09 -11.53 5.89
CA HIS A 153 6.46 -12.94 5.86
C HIS A 153 5.31 -13.88 6.30
N LEU A 154 4.44 -13.45 7.21
CA LEU A 154 3.26 -14.21 7.62
C LEU A 154 2.18 -14.18 6.53
N VAL A 155 2.00 -13.05 5.85
CA VAL A 155 1.07 -12.94 4.71
C VAL A 155 1.50 -13.85 3.55
N ASP A 156 2.79 -13.88 3.21
CA ASP A 156 3.34 -14.83 2.22
C ASP A 156 3.15 -16.28 2.65
N THR A 157 3.37 -16.59 3.93
CA THR A 157 3.10 -17.93 4.48
C THR A 157 1.62 -18.30 4.37
N ALA A 158 0.71 -17.38 4.68
CA ALA A 158 -0.73 -17.56 4.58
C ALA A 158 -1.15 -17.83 3.13
N PHE A 159 -0.62 -17.06 2.18
CA PHE A 159 -0.87 -17.25 0.75
C PHE A 159 -0.40 -18.62 0.26
N LYS A 160 0.84 -19.02 0.58
CA LYS A 160 1.40 -20.34 0.23
C LYS A 160 0.59 -21.50 0.81
N ARG A 161 0.00 -21.29 2.00
CA ARG A 161 -0.90 -22.25 2.67
C ARG A 161 -2.35 -22.18 2.18
N LYS A 162 -2.68 -21.29 1.24
CA LYS A 162 -4.03 -21.05 0.72
C LYS A 162 -5.02 -20.61 1.81
N GLU A 163 -4.52 -19.92 2.83
CA GLU A 163 -5.33 -19.32 3.91
C GLU A 163 -5.92 -17.97 3.47
N ILE A 164 -5.26 -17.29 2.52
CA ILE A 164 -5.77 -16.11 1.81
C ILE A 164 -5.81 -16.36 0.30
N SER A 165 -6.71 -15.67 -0.39
CA SER A 165 -6.87 -15.76 -1.84
C SER A 165 -5.72 -15.09 -2.60
N PRO A 166 -5.51 -15.47 -3.89
CA PRO A 166 -4.54 -14.78 -4.76
C PRO A 166 -4.82 -13.28 -4.91
N VAL A 167 -6.08 -12.87 -4.93
CA VAL A 167 -6.49 -11.46 -5.02
C VAL A 167 -6.16 -10.71 -3.73
N GLU A 168 -6.43 -11.29 -2.55
CA GLU A 168 -6.00 -10.72 -1.27
C GLU A 168 -4.47 -10.56 -1.20
N TYR A 169 -3.72 -11.55 -1.68
CA TYR A 169 -2.27 -11.44 -1.74
C TYR A 169 -1.81 -10.31 -2.69
N ALA A 170 -2.43 -10.15 -3.86
CA ALA A 170 -2.15 -9.05 -4.77
C ALA A 170 -2.45 -7.68 -4.15
N TYR A 171 -3.58 -7.55 -3.43
CA TYR A 171 -3.91 -6.35 -2.66
C TYR A 171 -2.84 -5.99 -1.64
N PHE A 172 -2.31 -6.98 -0.91
CA PHE A 172 -1.25 -6.74 0.06
C PHE A 172 0.06 -6.32 -0.60
N VAL A 173 0.48 -7.02 -1.64
CA VAL A 173 1.72 -6.72 -2.37
C VAL A 173 1.69 -5.30 -2.92
N ASP A 174 0.64 -4.92 -3.65
CA ASP A 174 0.56 -3.57 -4.22
C ASP A 174 0.42 -2.47 -3.16
N ARG A 175 -0.29 -2.74 -2.05
CA ARG A 175 -0.40 -1.77 -0.94
C ARG A 175 0.93 -1.54 -0.26
N LEU A 176 1.65 -2.61 0.05
CA LEU A 176 2.97 -2.51 0.65
C LEU A 176 3.95 -1.76 -0.28
N ARG A 177 3.93 -2.09 -1.58
CA ARG A 177 4.74 -1.39 -2.59
C ARG A 177 4.40 0.09 -2.69
N SER A 178 3.12 0.43 -2.83
CA SER A 178 2.66 1.82 -2.89
C SER A 178 3.06 2.62 -1.65
N LYS A 179 2.90 2.06 -0.45
CA LYS A 179 3.33 2.71 0.81
C LYS A 179 4.85 2.88 0.94
N GLN A 180 5.62 2.10 0.18
CA GLN A 180 7.07 2.23 0.07
C GLN A 180 7.50 3.15 -1.10
N GLY A 181 6.56 3.80 -1.79
CA GLY A 181 6.84 4.63 -2.97
C GLY A 181 7.27 3.82 -4.20
N LYS A 182 6.92 2.52 -4.25
CA LYS A 182 7.23 1.63 -5.38
C LYS A 182 6.03 1.43 -6.28
N ALA A 183 6.26 1.33 -7.59
CA ALA A 183 5.20 1.08 -8.55
C ALA A 183 4.52 -0.27 -8.28
N GLN A 184 3.23 -0.39 -8.57
CA GLN A 184 2.40 -1.57 -8.33
C GLN A 184 2.66 -2.68 -9.35
N LEU A 185 2.35 -3.93 -9.00
CA LEU A 185 2.41 -5.06 -9.93
C LEU A 185 1.06 -5.33 -10.59
N TYR A 186 -0.02 -5.32 -9.80
CA TYR A 186 -1.35 -5.72 -10.25
C TYR A 186 -2.31 -4.53 -10.46
N GLY A 187 -1.92 -3.33 -10.05
CA GLY A 187 -2.71 -2.10 -10.22
C GLY A 187 -3.93 -2.03 -9.31
N THR A 188 -3.85 -2.62 -8.11
CA THR A 188 -5.00 -2.73 -7.20
C THR A 188 -5.22 -1.52 -6.28
N GLN A 189 -4.26 -0.61 -6.17
CA GLN A 189 -4.36 0.59 -5.34
C GLN A 189 -4.72 1.80 -6.21
N THR A 190 -5.90 2.35 -5.93
CA THR A 190 -6.38 3.62 -6.44
C THR A 190 -6.52 4.61 -5.30
N VAL A 191 -6.34 5.90 -5.61
CA VAL A 191 -6.44 7.00 -4.66
C VAL A 191 -7.34 8.07 -5.25
N THR A 192 -8.14 8.68 -4.38
CA THR A 192 -8.87 9.91 -4.68
C THR A 192 -8.32 11.00 -3.78
N ASP A 193 -7.84 12.10 -4.35
CA ASP A 193 -7.33 13.24 -3.58
C ASP A 193 -8.45 14.09 -2.96
N ASN A 194 -8.08 15.14 -2.25
CA ASN A 194 -9.02 16.08 -1.62
C ASN A 194 -9.76 17.01 -2.60
N LEU A 195 -9.43 16.94 -3.89
CA LEU A 195 -10.05 17.69 -4.98
C LEU A 195 -10.96 16.80 -5.84
N GLY A 196 -11.04 15.50 -5.55
CA GLY A 196 -11.85 14.52 -6.27
C GLY A 196 -11.13 13.84 -7.44
N ASN A 197 -9.84 14.12 -7.66
CA ASN A 197 -9.06 13.47 -8.71
C ASN A 197 -8.82 12.01 -8.30
N THR A 198 -9.33 11.07 -9.08
CA THR A 198 -9.16 9.63 -8.87
C THR A 198 -8.16 9.06 -9.87
N TYR A 199 -7.15 8.35 -9.37
CA TYR A 199 -6.07 7.79 -10.19
C TYR A 199 -5.50 6.50 -9.55
N PRO A 200 -4.99 5.55 -10.34
CA PRO A 200 -4.19 4.46 -9.81
C PRO A 200 -2.79 4.96 -9.45
N TYR A 201 -2.20 4.43 -8.38
CA TYR A 201 -0.75 4.57 -8.23
C TYR A 201 -0.02 3.93 -9.42
N PRO A 202 1.20 4.36 -9.76
CA PRO A 202 1.87 3.90 -10.97
C PRO A 202 2.01 2.39 -11.00
N ILE A 203 1.79 1.78 -12.16
CA ILE A 203 1.91 0.34 -12.38
C ILE A 203 3.23 0.09 -13.08
N GLU A 204 4.06 -0.80 -12.52
CA GLU A 204 5.42 -1.08 -12.98
C GLU A 204 5.45 -1.44 -14.47
N ASN A 205 4.54 -2.31 -14.90
CA ASN A 205 4.36 -2.64 -16.30
C ASN A 205 2.91 -2.96 -16.63
N TRP A 206 2.14 -1.93 -16.97
CA TRP A 206 0.72 -2.09 -17.28
C TRP A 206 0.45 -2.98 -18.50
N THR A 207 1.40 -3.15 -19.43
CA THR A 207 1.23 -4.07 -20.57
C THR A 207 1.28 -5.55 -20.16
N VAL A 208 1.79 -5.84 -18.96
CA VAL A 208 1.90 -7.21 -18.40
C VAL A 208 0.92 -7.43 -17.24
N ALA A 209 0.42 -6.35 -16.63
CA ALA A 209 -0.47 -6.40 -15.47
C ALA A 209 -1.71 -7.29 -15.71
N ASP A 210 -2.38 -7.20 -16.86
CA ASP A 210 -3.55 -8.06 -17.14
C ASP A 210 -3.21 -9.55 -17.23
N SER A 211 -2.00 -9.90 -17.68
CA SER A 211 -1.54 -11.29 -17.64
C SER A 211 -1.36 -11.77 -16.20
N LEU A 212 -0.82 -10.92 -15.32
CA LEU A 212 -0.69 -11.21 -13.88
C LEU A 212 -2.07 -11.31 -13.21
N ARG A 213 -2.99 -10.39 -13.53
CA ARG A 213 -4.37 -10.37 -13.03
C ARG A 213 -5.13 -11.63 -13.42
N LYS A 214 -5.00 -12.07 -14.68
CA LYS A 214 -5.56 -13.34 -15.15
C LYS A 214 -5.06 -14.55 -14.35
N LEU A 215 -3.77 -14.60 -14.02
CA LEU A 215 -3.19 -15.72 -13.24
C LEU A 215 -3.74 -15.80 -11.81
N ILE A 216 -4.18 -14.69 -11.25
CA ILE A 216 -4.78 -14.63 -9.90
C ILE A 216 -6.32 -14.65 -9.94
N GLY A 217 -6.93 -14.74 -11.13
CA GLY A 217 -8.38 -14.74 -11.30
C GLY A 217 -9.05 -13.37 -11.12
N ALA A 218 -8.31 -12.28 -11.29
CA ALA A 218 -8.84 -10.91 -11.29
C ALA A 218 -9.22 -10.46 -12.71
N GLU A 219 -10.24 -9.61 -12.80
CA GLU A 219 -10.66 -8.95 -14.05
C GLU A 219 -9.56 -8.04 -14.63
N PRO A 220 -9.54 -7.75 -15.94
CA PRO A 220 -8.59 -6.81 -16.55
C PRO A 220 -8.61 -5.40 -15.92
N LEU A 221 -7.51 -4.65 -16.04
CA LEU A 221 -7.38 -3.29 -15.48
C LEU A 221 -8.48 -2.34 -15.99
N ASP A 222 -8.82 -2.41 -17.28
CA ASP A 222 -9.86 -1.56 -17.88
C ASP A 222 -11.26 -1.83 -17.32
N GLU A 223 -11.51 -3.04 -16.80
CA GLU A 223 -12.77 -3.41 -16.13
C GLU A 223 -12.74 -3.07 -14.65
N TYR A 224 -11.57 -3.19 -14.01
CA TYR A 224 -11.38 -2.92 -12.58
C TYR A 224 -11.34 -1.43 -12.23
N LEU A 225 -10.63 -0.64 -13.03
CA LEU A 225 -10.36 0.75 -12.71
C LEU A 225 -11.56 1.64 -13.05
N PRO A 226 -11.82 2.68 -12.24
CA PRO A 226 -12.94 3.59 -12.49
C PRO A 226 -12.76 4.32 -13.83
N SER A 227 -13.82 4.34 -14.63
CA SER A 227 -13.83 4.98 -15.95
C SER A 227 -13.72 6.51 -15.89
N SER A 228 -14.06 7.11 -14.74
CA SER A 228 -14.08 8.55 -14.49
C SER A 228 -12.74 9.13 -14.00
N GLY A 229 -11.71 8.29 -13.80
CA GLY A 229 -10.40 8.70 -13.33
C GLY A 229 -9.35 8.83 -14.43
N LEU A 230 -8.14 9.24 -14.05
CA LEU A 230 -6.99 9.18 -14.95
C LEU A 230 -6.69 7.72 -15.29
N ARG A 231 -6.59 7.43 -16.59
CA ARG A 231 -6.33 6.08 -17.06
C ARG A 231 -4.84 5.75 -16.97
N TYR A 232 -4.53 4.55 -16.50
CA TYR A 232 -3.15 4.08 -16.36
C TYR A 232 -2.37 4.09 -17.69
N HIS A 233 -3.03 3.91 -18.82
CA HIS A 233 -2.39 3.95 -20.14
C HIS A 233 -2.07 5.38 -20.62
N GLN A 234 -2.60 6.41 -19.95
CA GLN A 234 -2.18 7.81 -20.17
C GLN A 234 -0.88 8.12 -19.43
N LEU A 235 -0.47 7.26 -18.48
CA LEU A 235 0.84 7.34 -17.86
C LEU A 235 1.88 6.82 -18.87
N PRO A 236 3.01 7.52 -19.04
CA PRO A 236 4.11 6.98 -19.84
C PRO A 236 4.53 5.63 -19.27
N LYS A 237 4.86 4.68 -20.15
CA LYS A 237 5.53 3.46 -19.71
C LYS A 237 6.93 3.85 -19.22
N LEU A 238 7.13 3.81 -17.91
CA LEU A 238 8.38 4.22 -17.30
C LEU A 238 9.27 3.02 -16.97
N ASP A 239 10.54 3.16 -17.30
CA ASP A 239 11.59 2.34 -16.73
C ASP A 239 11.89 2.89 -15.33
N PHE A 240 11.24 2.33 -14.31
CA PHE A 240 11.42 2.76 -12.92
C PHE A 240 12.84 2.52 -12.37
N SER A 241 13.74 1.84 -13.11
CA SER A 241 15.17 1.83 -12.76
C SER A 241 15.88 3.16 -13.05
N LYS A 242 15.31 4.00 -13.93
CA LYS A 242 15.90 5.28 -14.37
C LYS A 242 15.02 6.48 -14.04
N TYR A 243 13.70 6.30 -14.11
CA TYR A 243 12.72 7.35 -13.95
C TYR A 243 11.90 7.16 -12.67
N CYS A 244 11.35 8.25 -12.16
CA CYS A 244 10.28 8.23 -11.19
C CYS A 244 9.14 9.13 -11.65
N LEU A 245 7.95 8.94 -11.07
CA LEU A 245 6.79 9.80 -11.32
C LEU A 245 6.57 10.76 -10.15
N LEU A 246 6.48 12.05 -10.45
CA LEU A 246 6.01 13.06 -9.50
C LEU A 246 4.51 13.22 -9.70
N ILE A 247 3.72 12.93 -8.67
CA ILE A 247 2.26 13.09 -8.64
C ILE A 247 1.97 14.25 -7.71
N GLY A 248 1.26 15.27 -8.18
CA GLY A 248 1.03 16.50 -7.42
C GLY A 248 -0.42 16.89 -7.32
N HIS A 249 -0.80 17.31 -6.11
CA HIS A 249 -2.13 17.74 -5.72
C HIS A 249 -2.04 19.14 -5.10
N ILE A 250 -2.44 20.16 -5.86
CA ILE A 250 -2.21 21.56 -5.52
C ILE A 250 -3.54 22.30 -5.35
N TRP A 251 -3.77 22.80 -4.14
CA TRP A 251 -4.99 23.51 -3.79
C TRP A 251 -4.72 24.82 -3.05
N SER A 252 -5.69 25.72 -3.04
CA SER A 252 -5.65 26.98 -2.29
C SER A 252 -6.16 26.81 -0.86
N GLN A 253 -5.98 27.82 -0.01
CA GLN A 253 -6.57 27.83 1.35
C GLN A 253 -8.09 27.63 1.39
N LYS A 254 -8.80 27.88 0.28
CA LYS A 254 -10.24 27.68 0.13
C LYS A 254 -10.61 26.27 -0.35
N ASN A 255 -9.66 25.33 -0.35
CA ASN A 255 -9.81 23.97 -0.90
C ASN A 255 -10.29 23.95 -2.36
N GLN A 256 -9.77 24.88 -3.16
CA GLN A 256 -10.02 24.94 -4.61
C GLN A 256 -8.74 24.53 -5.35
N PRO A 257 -8.84 23.80 -6.48
CA PRO A 257 -7.69 23.48 -7.32
C PRO A 257 -6.97 24.77 -7.75
N VAL A 258 -5.64 24.71 -7.87
CA VAL A 258 -4.85 25.82 -8.45
C VAL A 258 -4.21 25.37 -9.74
N ASP A 259 -4.68 25.95 -10.84
CA ASP A 259 -4.21 25.64 -12.19
C ASP A 259 -2.88 26.33 -12.53
N SER A 260 -2.20 25.83 -13.57
CA SER A 260 -0.99 26.43 -14.14
C SER A 260 0.06 26.84 -13.09
N VAL A 261 0.18 26.06 -12.02
CA VAL A 261 1.25 26.20 -11.03
C VAL A 261 2.51 25.63 -11.63
N LYS A 262 3.52 26.47 -11.80
CA LYS A 262 4.84 26.06 -12.29
C LYS A 262 5.49 25.12 -11.29
N VAL A 263 5.83 23.92 -11.76
CA VAL A 263 6.61 22.93 -11.03
C VAL A 263 8.05 23.02 -11.54
N ALA A 264 8.99 23.26 -10.64
CA ALA A 264 10.39 23.49 -10.99
C ALA A 264 11.38 22.76 -10.08
N ILE A 265 12.55 22.42 -10.61
CA ILE A 265 13.74 21.98 -9.86
C ILE A 265 14.85 22.98 -10.15
N GLY A 266 15.36 23.63 -9.10
CA GLY A 266 16.28 24.76 -9.28
C GLY A 266 15.60 25.86 -10.10
N THR A 267 16.18 26.21 -11.25
CA THR A 267 15.62 27.20 -12.19
C THR A 267 14.82 26.58 -13.33
N GLU A 268 14.88 25.26 -13.51
CA GLU A 268 14.25 24.55 -14.62
C GLU A 268 12.78 24.26 -14.31
N GLN A 269 11.88 24.70 -15.19
CA GLN A 269 10.48 24.30 -15.16
C GLN A 269 10.34 22.91 -15.77
N ILE A 270 9.73 21.99 -15.02
CA ILE A 270 9.50 20.60 -15.44
C ILE A 270 8.03 20.30 -15.74
N GLY A 271 7.11 21.19 -15.36
CA GLY A 271 5.70 21.05 -15.72
C GLY A 271 4.80 22.11 -15.09
N LEU A 272 3.49 21.92 -15.29
CA LEU A 272 2.42 22.78 -14.78
C LEU A 272 1.30 21.90 -14.22
N THR A 273 0.56 22.40 -13.23
CA THR A 273 -0.73 21.81 -12.86
C THR A 273 -1.77 22.05 -13.95
N ASP A 274 -2.68 21.08 -14.12
CA ASP A 274 -3.88 21.22 -14.93
C ASP A 274 -4.98 22.02 -14.20
N ALA A 275 -6.16 22.12 -14.82
CA ALA A 275 -7.32 22.83 -14.26
C ALA A 275 -7.83 22.24 -12.93
N ASN A 276 -7.51 20.98 -12.64
CA ASN A 276 -7.89 20.29 -11.40
C ASN A 276 -6.80 20.41 -10.33
N GLY A 277 -5.81 21.27 -10.53
CA GLY A 277 -4.69 21.45 -9.61
C GLY A 277 -3.79 20.22 -9.55
N PHE A 278 -3.83 19.39 -10.59
CA PHE A 278 -3.18 18.09 -10.60
C PHE A 278 -2.03 18.07 -11.62
N PHE A 279 -0.98 17.30 -11.35
CA PHE A 279 0.05 17.00 -12.34
C PHE A 279 0.61 15.60 -12.16
N MET A 280 1.08 15.01 -13.25
CA MET A 280 1.98 13.86 -13.24
C MET A 280 3.13 14.08 -14.20
N ILE A 281 4.35 14.05 -13.67
CA ILE A 281 5.57 14.36 -14.41
C ILE A 281 6.55 13.22 -14.23
N ALA A 282 6.95 12.60 -15.33
CA ALA A 282 8.05 11.64 -15.34
C ALA A 282 9.39 12.39 -15.35
N ILE A 283 10.32 11.99 -14.49
CA ILE A 283 11.64 12.60 -14.40
C ILE A 283 12.70 11.56 -14.09
N GLU A 284 13.92 11.76 -14.59
CA GLU A 284 15.05 10.88 -14.25
C GLU A 284 15.37 10.98 -12.75
N LYS A 285 15.57 9.84 -12.10
CA LYS A 285 15.83 9.75 -10.65
C LYS A 285 17.06 10.59 -10.24
N ASN A 286 18.12 10.58 -11.04
CA ASN A 286 19.34 11.35 -10.81
C ASN A 286 19.13 12.88 -10.76
N LYS A 287 18.08 13.41 -11.40
CA LYS A 287 17.76 14.85 -11.42
C LYS A 287 16.97 15.30 -10.19
N VAL A 288 16.30 14.37 -9.51
CA VAL A 288 15.31 14.70 -8.48
C VAL A 288 15.67 14.18 -7.08
N VAL A 289 16.46 13.12 -6.96
CA VAL A 289 16.87 12.60 -5.64
C VAL A 289 17.73 13.64 -4.92
N GLY A 290 17.28 14.09 -3.74
CA GLY A 290 17.93 15.16 -2.98
C GLY A 290 17.60 16.57 -3.46
N ALA A 291 16.82 16.72 -4.54
CA ALA A 291 16.36 18.00 -5.02
C ALA A 291 15.21 18.57 -4.16
N LYS A 292 14.93 19.86 -4.37
CA LYS A 292 13.78 20.56 -3.80
C LYS A 292 12.89 21.02 -4.95
N LEU A 293 11.68 20.49 -5.01
CA LEU A 293 10.66 21.00 -5.91
C LEU A 293 10.20 22.37 -5.44
N THR A 294 10.00 23.26 -6.39
CA THR A 294 9.42 24.59 -6.17
C THR A 294 8.12 24.68 -6.95
N LEU A 295 7.07 25.14 -6.27
CA LEU A 295 5.74 25.35 -6.81
C LEU A 295 5.47 26.85 -6.82
N GLU A 296 5.32 27.42 -8.02
CA GLU A 296 5.24 28.88 -8.23
C GLU A 296 3.98 29.25 -9.01
N LYS A 297 3.24 30.24 -8.49
CA LYS A 297 2.09 30.85 -9.17
C LYS A 297 1.98 32.31 -8.73
N THR A 298 1.87 33.23 -9.68
CA THR A 298 1.66 34.65 -9.38
C THR A 298 0.46 34.83 -8.46
N GLY A 299 0.63 35.64 -7.41
CA GLY A 299 -0.40 35.86 -6.39
C GLY A 299 -0.39 34.87 -5.23
N PHE A 300 0.47 33.84 -5.28
CA PHE A 300 0.71 32.90 -4.18
C PHE A 300 2.15 32.97 -3.70
N LYS A 301 2.37 32.61 -2.44
CA LYS A 301 3.71 32.32 -1.92
C LYS A 301 4.20 31.01 -2.50
N ASN A 302 5.47 30.99 -2.93
CA ASN A 302 6.11 29.76 -3.38
C ASN A 302 6.05 28.68 -2.30
N ALA A 303 5.68 27.47 -2.71
CA ALA A 303 5.76 26.29 -1.87
C ALA A 303 6.96 25.43 -2.28
N TYR A 304 7.50 24.68 -1.33
CA TYR A 304 8.69 23.87 -1.54
C TYR A 304 8.49 22.47 -0.99
N TYR A 305 8.91 21.47 -1.77
CA TYR A 305 8.80 20.07 -1.37
C TYR A 305 10.16 19.37 -1.53
N PRO A 306 10.81 18.93 -0.44
CA PRO A 306 12.07 18.22 -0.52
C PRO A 306 11.84 16.77 -0.95
N ILE A 307 12.56 16.32 -1.97
CA ILE A 307 12.52 14.94 -2.45
C ILE A 307 13.59 14.13 -1.72
N LYS A 308 13.15 13.09 -1.00
CA LYS A 308 14.01 12.28 -0.13
C LYS A 308 13.95 10.81 -0.50
N GLY A 309 15.12 10.17 -0.43
CA GLY A 309 15.26 8.76 -0.82
C GLY A 309 15.05 8.57 -2.32
N GLU A 310 15.20 7.34 -2.76
CA GLU A 310 14.96 6.93 -4.14
C GLU A 310 13.68 6.10 -4.18
N MET A 311 12.64 6.64 -4.82
CA MET A 311 11.32 6.01 -4.96
C MET A 311 10.92 5.98 -6.44
N ASP A 312 10.03 5.06 -6.80
CA ASP A 312 9.47 4.99 -8.15
C ASP A 312 8.46 6.10 -8.38
N PHE A 313 7.81 6.59 -7.32
CA PHE A 313 6.98 7.77 -7.39
C PHE A 313 6.96 8.56 -6.07
N TYR A 314 6.59 9.83 -6.17
CA TYR A 314 6.37 10.73 -5.04
C TYR A 314 4.96 11.32 -5.14
N ASP A 315 4.23 11.24 -4.04
CA ASP A 315 2.86 11.74 -3.93
C ASP A 315 2.84 13.03 -3.11
N ILE A 316 2.64 14.16 -3.80
CA ILE A 316 2.95 15.50 -3.33
C ILE A 316 1.65 16.28 -3.11
N TYR A 317 1.31 16.48 -1.84
CA TYR A 317 0.19 17.30 -1.43
C TYR A 317 0.67 18.68 -0.97
N ALA A 318 0.26 19.74 -1.66
CA ALA A 318 0.65 21.10 -1.31
C ALA A 318 -0.50 22.11 -1.39
N MET A 319 -0.70 22.82 -0.29
CA MET A 319 -1.60 23.97 -0.23
C MET A 319 -0.83 25.27 -0.50
N LEU A 320 -1.18 26.00 -1.57
CA LEU A 320 -0.65 27.34 -1.83
C LEU A 320 -1.38 28.38 -0.96
N ARG A 321 -0.59 29.34 -0.47
CA ARG A 321 -1.02 30.40 0.46
C ARG A 321 -0.76 31.78 -0.11
#